data_AF-A0A7V9V6H5-F1
#
_entry.id   AF-A0A7V9V6H5-F1
#
_cell.length_a   1.000
_cell.length_b   1.000
_cell.length_c   1.000
_cell.angle_alpha   90.00
_cell.angle_beta   90.00
_cell.angle_gamma   90.00
#
_symmetry.space_group_name_H-M   'P 1'
#
loop_
_entity.id
_entity.type
_entity.pdbx_description
1 polymer ?
#
loop_
_entity_poly.entity_id
_entity_poly.type
_entity_poly.pdbx_seq_one_letter_code
_entity_poly.pdbx_strand_id
1 'polypeptide(L)'
;MDVFIHQAHPGEVRHHYATFEEKLAGAQEYKQQEELPWPVLVDDLAGTAHLEYSRGMADPTFLIDADGRVAFYGMWTHAPTLNRAIAELLDKGGRGQAVGLDRTPHLLASFVDGYRGPRRGGRRGVLEYDLGAGGAGSLSFLGNKAKRLLGPLALRSTPLPRRTRLALGLGFATFLLLLVSLVAAVIG
;
A
#
# COMPACT_ATOMS: atom_id res chain seq x y z
N MET A 1 4.10 -13.57 5.17
CA MET A 1 2.71 -13.27 4.76
C MET A 1 2.72 -11.88 4.18
N ASP A 2 2.22 -11.74 2.95
CA ASP A 2 2.01 -10.45 2.31
C ASP A 2 0.60 -9.97 2.66
N VAL A 3 0.48 -8.74 3.16
CA VAL A 3 -0.81 -8.11 3.47
C VAL A 3 -0.83 -6.83 2.65
N PHE A 4 -1.49 -6.89 1.49
CA PHE A 4 -1.68 -5.75 0.61
C PHE A 4 -3.14 -5.71 0.18
N ILE A 5 -3.74 -4.52 0.20
CA ILE A 5 -5.08 -4.34 -0.36
C ILE A 5 -4.95 -4.13 -1.87
N HIS A 6 -5.57 -5.02 -2.62
CA HIS A 6 -5.65 -4.94 -4.08
C HIS A 6 -7.08 -4.70 -4.57
N GLN A 7 -7.95 -4.18 -3.69
CA GLN A 7 -9.30 -3.80 -4.08
C GLN A 7 -9.24 -2.80 -5.24
N ALA A 8 -10.16 -2.95 -6.19
CA ALA A 8 -10.18 -2.11 -7.37
C ALA A 8 -10.36 -0.65 -6.98
N HIS A 9 -9.53 0.24 -7.54
CA HIS A 9 -9.88 1.65 -7.58
C HIS A 9 -11.09 1.81 -8.51
N PRO A 10 -12.06 2.68 -8.17
CA PRO A 10 -13.16 2.97 -9.07
C PRO A 10 -12.69 3.41 -10.47
N GLY A 11 -13.44 3.03 -11.50
CA GLY A 11 -13.13 3.22 -12.91
C GLY A 11 -14.21 2.62 -13.80
N GLU A 12 -13.92 2.41 -15.09
CA GLU A 12 -14.89 1.92 -16.05
C GLU A 12 -15.22 0.43 -15.90
N VAL A 13 -14.29 -0.36 -15.33
CA VAL A 13 -14.50 -1.79 -15.06
C VAL A 13 -15.20 -1.99 -13.73
N ARG A 14 -14.92 -1.13 -12.74
CA ARG A 14 -15.48 -1.19 -11.39
C ARG A 14 -15.92 0.20 -10.98
N HIS A 15 -17.21 0.46 -10.94
CA HIS A 15 -17.73 1.76 -10.52
C HIS A 15 -17.68 1.89 -8.99
N HIS A 16 -17.92 3.10 -8.48
CA HIS A 16 -18.21 3.32 -7.07
C HIS A 16 -19.48 2.57 -6.68
N TYR A 17 -19.46 1.83 -5.57
CA TYR A 17 -20.64 1.15 -5.07
C TYR A 17 -21.73 2.16 -4.71
N ALA A 18 -22.93 1.95 -5.24
CA ALA A 18 -24.12 2.76 -4.97
C ALA A 18 -25.02 2.11 -3.92
N THR A 19 -24.86 0.81 -3.66
CA THR A 19 -25.62 0.05 -2.67
C THR A 19 -24.73 -0.83 -1.80
N PHE A 20 -25.25 -1.28 -0.66
CA PHE A 20 -24.54 -2.24 0.20
C PHE A 20 -24.37 -3.59 -0.49
N GLU A 21 -25.38 -4.03 -1.25
CA GLU A 21 -25.40 -5.29 -1.99
C GLU A 21 -24.29 -5.34 -3.04
N GLU A 22 -24.07 -4.24 -3.78
CA GLU A 22 -22.95 -4.12 -4.72
C GLU A 22 -21.60 -4.19 -4.02
N LYS A 23 -21.45 -3.50 -2.88
CA LYS A 23 -20.23 -3.52 -2.07
C LYS A 23 -19.94 -4.92 -1.53
N LEU A 24 -20.97 -5.62 -1.07
CA LEU A 24 -20.88 -7.00 -0.57
C LEU A 24 -20.49 -7.97 -1.70
N ALA A 25 -21.12 -7.88 -2.86
CA ALA A 25 -20.77 -8.69 -4.03
C ALA A 25 -19.32 -8.44 -4.47
N GLY A 26 -18.90 -7.18 -4.49
CA GLY A 26 -17.52 -6.79 -4.80
C GLY A 26 -16.50 -7.36 -3.80
N ALA A 27 -16.83 -7.38 -2.51
CA ALA A 27 -15.98 -7.97 -1.47
C ALA A 27 -15.89 -9.50 -1.59
N GLN A 28 -16.99 -10.18 -1.93
CA GLN A 28 -17.01 -11.62 -2.16
C GLN A 28 -16.13 -11.99 -3.36
N GLU A 29 -16.27 -11.27 -4.47
CA GLU A 29 -15.43 -11.47 -5.65
C GLU A 29 -13.95 -11.20 -5.35
N TYR A 30 -13.65 -10.13 -4.61
CA TYR A 30 -12.28 -9.83 -4.18
C TYR A 30 -11.68 -10.96 -3.32
N LYS A 31 -12.44 -11.47 -2.34
CA LYS A 31 -12.02 -12.59 -1.51
C LYS A 31 -11.72 -13.84 -2.34
N GLN A 32 -12.56 -14.14 -3.33
CA GLN A 32 -12.37 -15.29 -4.22
C GLN A 32 -11.15 -15.10 -5.14
N GLN A 33 -10.99 -13.91 -5.73
CA GLN A 33 -9.91 -13.62 -6.68
C GLN A 33 -8.53 -13.52 -6.04
N GLU A 34 -8.44 -13.03 -4.81
CA GLU A 34 -7.19 -12.98 -4.03
C GLU A 34 -7.00 -14.21 -3.14
N GLU A 35 -7.93 -15.16 -3.19
CA GLU A 35 -7.89 -16.40 -2.39
C GLU A 35 -7.67 -16.12 -0.89
N LEU A 36 -8.30 -15.06 -0.36
CA LEU A 36 -8.02 -14.60 1.00
C LEU A 36 -8.43 -15.67 2.01
N PRO A 37 -7.49 -16.19 2.83
CA PRO A 37 -7.76 -17.29 3.74
C PRO A 37 -8.49 -16.84 5.01
N TRP A 38 -8.68 -15.54 5.20
CA TRP A 38 -9.32 -14.97 6.39
C TRP A 38 -10.75 -14.47 6.10
N PRO A 39 -11.56 -14.28 7.17
CA PRO A 39 -12.84 -13.57 7.07
C PRO A 39 -12.65 -12.15 6.52
N VAL A 40 -13.58 -11.70 5.68
CA VAL A 40 -13.64 -10.32 5.17
C VAL A 40 -14.95 -9.73 5.66
N LEU A 41 -14.85 -8.65 6.45
CA LEU A 41 -16.00 -7.87 6.88
C LEU A 41 -16.19 -6.71 5.92
N VAL A 42 -17.44 -6.39 5.61
CA VAL A 42 -17.81 -5.32 4.69
C VAL A 42 -18.43 -4.20 5.50
N ASP A 43 -17.76 -3.03 5.48
CA ASP A 43 -18.26 -1.82 6.12
C ASP A 43 -19.54 -1.32 5.42
N ASP A 44 -20.33 -0.51 6.11
CA ASP A 44 -21.53 0.08 5.53
C ASP A 44 -21.22 0.98 4.31
N LEU A 45 -22.24 1.40 3.58
CA LEU A 45 -22.03 2.20 2.37
C LEU A 45 -21.38 3.55 2.67
N ALA A 46 -21.60 4.12 3.86
CA ALA A 46 -20.99 5.38 4.31
C ALA A 46 -19.52 5.23 4.70
N GLY A 47 -19.05 4.00 4.94
CA GLY A 47 -17.70 3.72 5.41
C GLY A 47 -17.50 4.09 6.88
N THR A 48 -18.52 3.92 7.72
CA THR A 48 -18.48 4.35 9.12
C THR A 48 -17.26 3.79 9.87
N ALA A 49 -17.01 2.48 9.79
CA ALA A 49 -15.88 1.88 10.47
C ALA A 49 -14.54 2.36 9.89
N HIS A 50 -14.45 2.52 8.57
CA HIS A 50 -13.27 3.10 7.91
C HIS A 50 -12.98 4.49 8.45
N LEU A 51 -13.97 5.39 8.47
CA LEU A 51 -13.79 6.76 8.94
C LEU A 51 -13.39 6.83 10.42
N GLU A 52 -14.00 6.00 11.27
CA GLU A 52 -13.70 5.96 12.70
C GLU A 52 -12.28 5.45 12.99
N TYR A 53 -11.87 4.35 12.35
CA TYR A 53 -10.56 3.74 12.62
C TYR A 53 -9.43 4.45 11.87
N SER A 54 -9.59 4.73 10.58
CA SER A 54 -8.50 5.21 9.72
C SER A 54 -8.36 6.73 9.67
N ARG A 55 -9.36 7.48 10.15
CA ARG A 55 -9.51 8.92 9.91
C ARG A 55 -9.43 9.27 8.42
N GLY A 56 -9.98 8.40 7.56
CA GLY A 56 -10.02 8.57 6.11
C GLY A 56 -8.72 8.21 5.38
N MET A 57 -7.74 7.59 6.06
CA MET A 57 -6.55 7.06 5.39
C MET A 57 -6.85 5.73 4.70
N ALA A 58 -6.33 5.55 3.49
CA ALA A 58 -6.39 4.28 2.79
C ALA A 58 -5.39 3.27 3.39
N ASP A 59 -5.79 2.01 3.48
CA ASP A 59 -4.94 0.86 3.87
C ASP A 59 -4.18 0.99 5.21
N PRO A 60 -4.83 1.39 6.33
CA PRO A 60 -4.22 1.23 7.64
C PRO A 60 -4.28 -0.22 8.11
N THR A 61 -3.36 -0.60 8.99
CA THR A 61 -3.41 -1.88 9.70
C THR A 61 -3.43 -1.65 11.22
N PHE A 62 -4.30 -2.40 11.90
CA PHE A 62 -4.37 -2.47 13.35
C PHE A 62 -4.08 -3.90 13.79
N LEU A 63 -3.25 -4.07 14.83
CA LEU A 63 -3.10 -5.33 15.54
C LEU A 63 -3.77 -5.18 16.90
N ILE A 64 -4.73 -6.06 17.18
CA ILE A 64 -5.50 -6.08 18.44
C ILE A 64 -4.98 -7.25 19.28
N ASP A 65 -4.70 -6.99 20.56
CA ASP A 65 -4.27 -8.02 21.51
C ASP A 65 -5.43 -8.86 22.07
N ALA A 66 -5.11 -9.88 22.86
CA ALA A 66 -6.10 -10.78 23.44
C ALA A 66 -7.07 -10.10 24.44
N ASP A 67 -6.76 -8.88 24.90
CA ASP A 67 -7.60 -8.11 25.81
C ASP A 67 -8.42 -7.04 25.06
N GLY A 68 -8.40 -7.06 23.72
CA GLY A 68 -9.16 -6.15 22.86
C GLY A 68 -8.51 -4.77 22.70
N ARG A 69 -7.22 -4.61 23.04
CA ARG A 69 -6.50 -3.33 22.95
C ARG A 69 -5.68 -3.27 21.67
N VAL A 70 -5.51 -2.06 21.12
CA VAL A 70 -4.60 -1.85 19.98
C VAL A 70 -3.16 -2.00 20.44
N ALA A 71 -2.51 -3.08 20.00
CA ALA A 71 -1.11 -3.39 20.27
C ALA A 71 -0.16 -2.73 19.26
N PHE A 72 -0.62 -2.50 18.03
CA PHE A 72 0.11 -1.82 16.96
C PHE A 72 -0.84 -1.10 16.00
N TYR A 73 -0.39 0.04 15.49
CA TYR A 73 -1.01 0.73 14.35
C TYR A 73 0.04 1.05 13.28
N GLY A 74 -0.26 0.67 12.05
CA GLY A 74 0.44 1.08 10.84
C GLY A 74 -0.43 2.01 10.00
N MET A 75 0.05 3.23 9.76
CA MET A 75 -0.67 4.23 8.97
C MET A 75 -0.94 3.74 7.55
N TRP A 76 0.09 3.20 6.88
CA TRP A 76 -0.04 2.43 5.64
C TRP A 76 0.52 1.03 5.87
N THR A 77 -0.21 0.02 5.44
CA THR A 77 0.17 -1.38 5.62
C THR A 77 1.53 -1.67 5.01
N HIS A 78 2.43 -2.19 5.83
CA HIS A 78 3.75 -2.67 5.40
C HIS A 78 4.02 -4.03 6.04
N ALA A 79 3.91 -5.07 5.22
CA ALA A 79 3.96 -6.46 5.67
C ALA A 79 5.19 -6.80 6.54
N PRO A 80 6.41 -6.33 6.25
CA PRO A 80 7.57 -6.57 7.12
C PRO A 80 7.46 -5.93 8.50
N THR A 81 6.90 -4.71 8.62
CA THR A 81 6.68 -4.09 9.93
C THR A 81 5.60 -4.84 10.69
N LEU A 82 4.49 -5.17 10.03
CA LEU A 82 3.39 -5.92 10.62
C LEU A 82 3.85 -7.30 11.14
N ASN A 83 4.62 -8.05 10.34
CA ASN A 83 5.15 -9.35 10.73
C ASN A 83 6.02 -9.25 12.00
N ARG A 84 6.81 -8.18 12.15
CA ARG A 84 7.57 -7.93 13.39
C ARG A 84 6.66 -7.63 14.57
N ALA A 85 5.64 -6.80 14.39
CA ALA A 85 4.70 -6.47 15.46
C ALA A 85 3.92 -7.72 15.92
N ILE A 86 3.50 -8.58 14.99
CA ILE A 86 2.85 -9.86 15.30
C ILE A 86 3.80 -10.76 16.09
N ALA A 87 5.03 -10.97 15.61
CA ALA A 87 6.01 -11.81 16.30
C ALA A 87 6.27 -11.33 17.74
N GLU A 88 6.47 -10.03 17.93
CA GLU A 88 6.69 -9.45 19.27
C GLU A 88 5.48 -9.60 20.18
N LEU A 89 4.25 -9.42 19.65
CA LEU A 89 3.05 -9.63 20.44
C LEU A 89 2.89 -11.09 20.88
N LEU A 90 3.21 -12.03 19.98
CA LEU A 90 3.18 -13.46 20.29
C LEU A 90 4.24 -13.84 21.33
N ASP A 91 5.46 -13.29 21.24
CA ASP A 91 6.51 -13.49 22.25
C ASP A 91 6.08 -12.98 23.64
N LYS A 92 5.20 -11.99 23.70
CA LYS A 92 4.57 -11.47 24.93
C LYS A 92 3.33 -12.25 25.37
N GLY A 93 3.04 -13.40 24.75
CA GLY A 93 1.87 -14.22 25.08
C GLY A 93 0.54 -13.63 24.56
N GLY A 94 0.59 -12.82 23.51
CA GLY A 94 -0.59 -12.26 22.85
C GLY A 94 -1.20 -11.04 23.56
N ARG A 95 -0.48 -10.41 24.50
CA ARG A 95 -0.98 -9.28 25.30
C ARG A 95 -0.02 -8.12 25.35
N GLY A 96 -0.59 -6.91 25.47
CA GLY A 96 0.16 -5.67 25.64
C GLY A 96 0.62 -5.06 24.32
N GLN A 97 1.43 -4.01 24.43
CA GLN A 97 1.88 -3.25 23.26
C GLN A 97 3.00 -4.01 22.52
N ALA A 98 2.89 -4.10 21.20
CA ALA A 98 3.99 -4.52 20.32
C ALA A 98 4.89 -3.30 19.98
N VAL A 99 5.66 -3.33 18.89
CA VAL A 99 6.25 -2.12 18.31
C VAL A 99 5.10 -1.13 18.04
N GLY A 100 4.90 -0.11 18.89
CA GLY A 100 3.57 0.49 19.07
C GLY A 100 2.97 1.25 17.87
N LEU A 101 3.77 1.98 17.08
CA LEU A 101 3.23 2.89 16.05
C LEU A 101 4.16 3.04 14.84
N ASP A 102 3.63 2.83 13.64
CA ASP A 102 4.30 3.10 12.38
C ASP A 102 3.54 4.17 11.57
N ARG A 103 4.06 5.39 11.56
CA ARG A 103 3.51 6.51 10.76
C ARG A 103 4.23 6.69 9.43
N THR A 104 4.99 5.70 8.99
CA THR A 104 5.75 5.79 7.74
C THR A 104 4.83 5.44 6.58
N PRO A 105 4.76 6.27 5.52
CA PRO A 105 3.97 5.95 4.33
C PRO A 105 4.59 4.84 3.46
N HIS A 106 5.77 4.29 3.76
CA HIS A 106 6.40 3.20 2.99
C HIS A 106 6.32 3.33 1.45
N LEU A 107 6.54 4.54 0.92
CA LEU A 107 6.26 4.90 -0.48
C LEU A 107 6.85 3.92 -1.50
N LEU A 108 8.05 3.39 -1.25
CA LEU A 108 8.67 2.43 -2.15
C LEU A 108 7.86 1.13 -2.25
N ALA A 109 7.34 0.61 -1.13
CA ALA A 109 6.45 -0.54 -1.13
C ALA A 109 5.13 -0.20 -1.84
N SER A 110 4.55 0.96 -1.57
CA SER A 110 3.33 1.43 -2.24
C SER A 110 3.51 1.51 -3.76
N PHE A 111 4.63 2.02 -4.27
CA PHE A 111 4.86 2.08 -5.71
C PHE A 111 5.19 0.71 -6.33
N VAL A 112 5.85 -0.18 -5.61
CA VAL A 112 6.18 -1.51 -6.14
C VAL A 112 4.94 -2.42 -6.22
N ASP A 113 4.07 -2.35 -5.22
CA ASP A 113 2.93 -3.27 -5.06
C ASP A 113 1.56 -2.66 -5.33
N GLY A 114 1.42 -1.33 -5.26
CA GLY A 114 0.14 -0.62 -5.31
C GLY A 114 -0.54 -0.58 -6.68
N TYR A 115 0.15 -0.89 -7.78
CA TYR A 115 -0.43 -0.78 -9.13
C TYR A 115 -1.59 -1.75 -9.40
N ARG A 116 -1.67 -2.87 -8.67
CA ARG A 116 -2.69 -3.90 -8.90
C ARG A 116 -4.12 -3.38 -8.68
N GLY A 117 -4.33 -2.54 -7.67
CA GLY A 117 -5.64 -1.97 -7.35
C GLY A 117 -6.19 -1.08 -8.47
N PRO A 118 -5.49 0.00 -8.85
CA PRO A 118 -5.89 0.87 -9.95
C PRO A 118 -6.11 0.12 -11.27
N ARG A 119 -5.24 -0.84 -11.60
CA ARG A 119 -5.38 -1.66 -12.82
C ARG A 119 -6.70 -2.42 -12.90
N ARG A 120 -7.27 -2.84 -11.75
CA ARG A 120 -8.56 -3.53 -11.70
C ARG A 120 -9.76 -2.62 -11.98
N GLY A 121 -9.60 -1.30 -11.79
CA GLY A 121 -10.59 -0.30 -12.18
C GLY A 121 -10.69 -0.07 -13.69
N GLY A 122 -9.67 -0.51 -14.45
CA GLY A 122 -9.53 -0.23 -15.87
C GLY A 122 -8.59 0.96 -16.15
N ARG A 123 -8.54 1.40 -17.40
CA ARG A 123 -7.70 2.51 -17.87
C ARG A 123 -8.14 3.83 -17.24
N ARG A 124 -9.45 4.06 -17.09
CA ARG A 124 -9.98 5.26 -16.44
C ARG A 124 -9.63 5.26 -14.96
N GLY A 125 -9.75 4.13 -14.28
CA GLY A 125 -9.34 4.02 -12.87
C GLY A 125 -7.84 4.29 -12.66
N VAL A 126 -6.97 3.82 -13.56
CA VAL A 126 -5.53 4.17 -13.51
C VAL A 126 -5.31 5.67 -13.71
N LEU A 127 -6.01 6.28 -14.68
CA LEU A 127 -5.88 7.70 -14.98
C LEU A 127 -6.39 8.60 -13.85
N GLU A 128 -7.56 8.30 -13.28
CA GLU A 128 -8.13 9.04 -12.15
C GLU A 128 -7.24 8.92 -10.91
N TYR A 129 -6.70 7.72 -10.64
CA TYR A 129 -5.69 7.53 -9.59
C TYR A 129 -4.43 8.36 -9.85
N ASP A 130 -3.94 8.39 -11.10
CA ASP A 130 -2.72 9.14 -11.45
C ASP A 130 -2.92 10.65 -11.30
N LEU A 131 -4.06 11.18 -11.75
CA LEU A 131 -4.40 12.60 -11.63
C LEU A 131 -4.65 13.00 -10.17
N GLY A 132 -5.41 12.19 -9.43
CA GLY A 132 -5.77 12.47 -8.04
C GLY A 132 -4.60 12.39 -7.07
N ALA A 133 -3.57 11.61 -7.40
CA ALA A 133 -2.38 11.42 -6.58
C ALA A 133 -1.09 11.97 -7.20
N GLY A 134 -1.21 12.91 -8.17
CA GLY A 134 -0.07 13.68 -8.69
C GLY A 134 1.03 12.85 -9.36
N GLY A 135 0.67 11.85 -10.16
CA GLY A 135 1.61 10.96 -10.85
C GLY A 135 1.89 9.63 -10.13
N ALA A 136 1.24 9.36 -8.99
CA ALA A 136 1.44 8.12 -8.23
C ALA A 136 1.01 6.86 -8.99
N GLY A 137 0.09 6.95 -9.95
CA GLY A 137 -0.32 5.84 -10.80
C GLY A 137 0.78 5.41 -11.77
N SER A 138 1.40 6.40 -12.41
CA SER A 138 2.56 6.25 -13.28
C SER A 138 3.78 5.74 -12.51
N LEU A 139 4.04 6.28 -11.31
CA LEU A 139 5.10 5.76 -10.43
C LEU A 139 4.84 4.33 -9.98
N SER A 140 3.58 3.99 -9.66
CA SER A 140 3.21 2.63 -9.27
C SER A 140 3.32 1.66 -10.44
N PHE A 141 2.97 2.08 -11.66
CA PHE A 141 3.16 1.27 -12.86
C PHE A 141 4.64 0.93 -13.09
N LEU A 142 5.51 1.94 -13.04
CA LEU A 142 6.96 1.75 -13.20
C LEU A 142 7.55 0.89 -12.07
N GLY A 143 7.16 1.17 -10.82
CA GLY A 143 7.56 0.39 -9.65
C GLY A 143 7.17 -1.08 -9.79
N ASN A 144 5.94 -1.36 -10.26
CA ASN A 144 5.46 -2.71 -10.50
C ASN A 144 6.23 -3.43 -11.62
N LYS A 145 6.57 -2.73 -12.71
CA LYS A 145 7.44 -3.27 -13.78
C LYS A 145 8.84 -3.61 -13.27
N ALA A 146 9.36 -2.81 -12.35
CA ALA A 146 10.66 -3.01 -11.72
C ALA A 146 10.61 -3.90 -10.46
N LYS A 147 9.45 -4.49 -10.11
CA LYS A 147 9.24 -5.23 -8.85
C LYS A 147 10.28 -6.32 -8.59
N ARG A 148 10.77 -7.02 -9.62
CA ARG A 148 11.82 -8.04 -9.46
C ARG A 148 13.12 -7.47 -8.88
N LEU A 149 13.45 -6.23 -9.21
CA LEU A 149 14.66 -5.55 -8.74
C LEU A 149 14.41 -4.79 -7.45
N LEU A 150 13.27 -4.10 -7.36
CA LEU A 150 12.97 -3.20 -6.24
C LEU A 150 12.29 -3.89 -5.06
N GLY A 151 11.62 -5.03 -5.27
CA GLY A 151 10.88 -5.78 -4.26
C GLY A 151 11.70 -6.10 -3.00
N PRO A 152 12.93 -6.64 -3.12
CA PRO A 152 13.77 -6.90 -1.95
C PRO A 152 14.12 -5.65 -1.13
N LEU A 153 14.14 -4.47 -1.75
CA LEU A 153 14.36 -3.19 -1.06
C LEU A 153 13.06 -2.63 -0.47
N ALA A 154 11.95 -2.80 -1.19
CA ALA A 154 10.62 -2.37 -0.79
C ALA A 154 10.11 -3.12 0.44
N LEU A 155 10.45 -4.41 0.58
CA LEU A 155 9.98 -5.28 1.67
C LEU A 155 10.99 -5.40 2.83
N ARG A 156 11.85 -4.40 3.04
CA ARG A 156 12.79 -4.42 4.16
C ARG A 156 12.12 -3.95 5.45
N SER A 157 12.20 -4.77 6.49
CA SER A 157 11.81 -4.39 7.85
C SER A 157 12.83 -3.49 8.57
N THR A 158 13.98 -3.23 7.94
CA THR A 158 15.05 -2.38 8.47
C THR A 158 15.46 -1.33 7.43
N PRO A 159 15.62 -0.06 7.84
CA PRO A 159 16.09 0.99 6.93
C PRO A 159 17.43 0.62 6.31
N LEU A 160 17.66 1.08 5.08
CA LEU A 160 18.99 0.98 4.47
C LEU A 160 20.02 1.76 5.31
N PRO A 161 21.25 1.24 5.43
CA PRO A 161 22.35 1.97 6.06
C PRO A 161 22.48 3.37 5.46
N ARG A 162 22.82 4.38 6.28
CA ARG A 162 22.92 5.78 5.83
C ARG A 162 23.78 5.92 4.57
N ARG A 163 24.91 5.21 4.50
CA ARG A 163 25.82 5.22 3.34
C ARG A 163 25.14 4.73 2.06
N THR A 164 24.38 3.64 2.14
CA THR A 164 23.63 3.09 1.01
C THR A 164 22.55 4.06 0.55
N ARG A 165 21.84 4.70 1.48
CA ARG A 165 20.84 5.73 1.14
C ARG A 165 21.48 6.93 0.43
N LEU A 166 22.61 7.41 0.91
CA LEU A 166 23.35 8.52 0.28
C LEU A 166 23.84 8.14 -1.12
N ALA A 167 24.40 6.94 -1.30
CA ALA A 167 24.86 6.46 -2.61
C ALA A 167 23.71 6.36 -3.62
N LEU A 168 22.56 5.80 -3.22
CA LEU A 168 21.37 5.72 -4.07
C LEU A 168 20.82 7.11 -4.41
N GLY A 169 20.78 8.03 -3.43
CA GLY A 169 20.33 9.41 -3.65
C GLY A 169 21.22 10.16 -4.65
N LEU A 170 22.54 10.03 -4.52
CA LEU A 170 23.50 10.61 -5.47
C LEU A 170 23.37 9.99 -6.86
N GLY A 171 23.23 8.67 -6.95
CA GLY A 171 23.02 7.98 -8.23
C GLY A 171 21.76 8.46 -8.94
N PHE A 172 20.66 8.62 -8.21
CA PHE A 172 19.39 9.12 -8.76
C PHE A 172 19.48 10.58 -9.22
N ALA A 173 20.13 11.45 -8.43
CA ALA A 173 20.36 12.84 -8.83
C ALA A 173 21.19 12.95 -10.11
N THR A 174 22.27 12.16 -10.22
CA THR A 174 23.10 12.08 -11.43
C THR A 174 22.30 11.59 -12.62
N PHE A 175 21.47 10.56 -12.45
CA PHE A 175 20.60 10.06 -13.51
C PHE A 175 19.62 11.14 -14.01
N LEU A 176 18.97 11.86 -13.10
CA LEU A 176 18.06 12.96 -13.46
C LEU A 176 18.78 14.07 -14.22
N LEU A 177 19.99 14.46 -13.79
CA LEU A 177 20.81 15.47 -14.47
C LEU A 177 21.19 15.04 -15.89
N LEU A 178 21.52 13.77 -16.08
CA LEU A 178 21.81 13.21 -17.41
C LEU A 178 20.56 13.20 -18.28
N LEU A 179 19.40 12.86 -17.72
CA LEU A 179 18.13 12.84 -18.45
C LEU A 179 17.75 14.26 -18.92
N VAL A 180 17.86 15.26 -18.05
CA VAL A 180 17.59 16.67 -18.39
C VAL A 180 18.55 17.16 -19.47
N SER A 181 19.84 16.85 -19.34
CA SER A 181 20.85 17.21 -20.35
C SER A 181 20.55 16.57 -21.71
N LEU A 182 20.12 15.31 -21.73
CA LEU A 182 19.76 14.60 -22.95
C LEU A 182 18.52 15.21 -23.62
N VAL A 183 17.48 15.53 -22.84
CA VAL A 183 16.26 16.18 -23.36
C VAL A 183 16.58 17.56 -23.92
N ALA A 184 17.41 18.35 -23.23
CA ALA A 184 17.85 19.65 -23.71
C ALA A 184 18.61 19.55 -25.05
N ALA A 185 19.45 18.52 -25.21
CA ALA A 185 20.22 18.29 -26.45
C ALA A 185 19.37 17.77 -27.63
N VAL A 186 18.17 17.25 -27.39
CA VAL A 186 17.26 16.76 -28.43
C VAL A 186 16.27 17.85 -28.90
N ILE A 187 15.97 18.82 -28.03
CA ILE A 187 15.00 19.89 -28.29
C ILE A 187 15.67 21.19 -28.79
N GLY A 188 16.97 21.38 -28.53
CA GLY A 188 17.77 22.50 -29.02
C GLY A 188 18.48 22.18 -30.33
#